data_AF-A0A9W3K2B8-F1
#
_entry.id   AF-A0A9W3K2B8-F1
#
_cell.length_a   1.000
_cell.length_b   1.000
_cell.length_c   1.000
_cell.angle_alpha   90.00
_cell.angle_beta   90.00
_cell.angle_gamma   90.00
#
_symmetry.space_group_name_H-M   'P 1'
#
loop_
_entity.id
_entity.type
_entity.pdbx_description
1 polymer ?
#
loop_
_entity_poly.entity_id
_entity_poly.type
_entity_poly.pdbx_seq_one_letter_code
_entity_poly.pdbx_strand_id
1 'polypeptide(L)'
;MWFNLGVSFVFMFFFRGWGTLAAVISVATVISFLTGPVSVMALRTHAADLPRPLRIAGMPIVAPFAFVCASLVLYWACWPLTGQIILLIVAALPIYLYYQSKSGWADFRAELRSAWWLLAYLPVMALLSLCGEQAFGGYGIIPDGWDLFAVVIVALAFYRRGVASGRRTTYLREYATVQRAGSAEDDTPLPVTHAG
;
A
#
# COMPACT_ATOMS: atom_id res chain seq x y z
N MET A 1 -21.54 21.29 -12.24
CA MET A 1 -22.29 21.00 -11.00
C MET A 1 -23.07 19.67 -11.07
N TRP A 2 -23.79 19.38 -12.16
CA TRP A 2 -24.57 18.13 -12.32
C TRP A 2 -23.79 16.82 -12.17
N PHE A 3 -22.52 16.79 -12.58
CA PHE A 3 -21.66 15.60 -12.39
C PHE A 3 -21.46 15.24 -10.92
N ASN A 4 -21.08 16.20 -10.08
CA ASN A 4 -20.92 15.98 -8.64
C ASN A 4 -22.24 15.53 -7.99
N LEU A 5 -23.37 16.10 -8.42
CA LEU A 5 -24.69 15.70 -7.93
C LEU A 5 -24.99 14.22 -8.26
N GLY A 6 -24.71 13.79 -9.49
CA GLY A 6 -24.86 12.40 -9.91
C GLY A 6 -23.96 11.45 -9.12
N VAL A 7 -22.69 11.83 -8.89
CA VAL A 7 -21.75 11.05 -8.06
C VAL A 7 -22.27 10.91 -6.63
N SER A 8 -22.75 12.00 -6.02
CA SER A 8 -23.32 11.96 -4.65
C SER A 8 -24.54 11.03 -4.55
N PHE A 9 -25.43 11.04 -5.56
CA PHE A 9 -26.59 10.15 -5.59
C PHE A 9 -26.21 8.68 -5.72
N VAL A 10 -25.23 8.36 -6.57
CA VAL A 10 -24.70 7.00 -6.70
C VAL A 10 -24.08 6.52 -5.39
N PHE A 11 -23.28 7.37 -4.73
CA PHE A 11 -22.69 7.06 -3.43
C PHE A 11 -23.77 6.82 -2.36
N MET A 12 -24.82 7.64 -2.30
CA MET A 12 -25.90 7.46 -1.33
C MET A 12 -26.75 6.21 -1.59
N PHE A 13 -26.84 5.78 -2.86
CA PHE A 13 -27.51 4.53 -3.24
C PHE A 13 -26.73 3.30 -2.80
N PHE A 14 -25.41 3.29 -3.01
CA PHE A 14 -24.54 2.18 -2.59
C PHE A 14 -24.31 2.13 -1.08
N PHE A 15 -24.15 3.29 -0.44
CA PHE A 15 -23.91 3.40 1.00
C PHE A 15 -25.20 3.87 1.70
N ARG A 16 -26.05 2.90 2.06
CA ARG A 16 -27.37 3.10 2.70
C ARG A 16 -27.29 3.58 4.17
N GLY A 17 -26.43 4.54 4.48
CA GLY A 17 -26.36 5.15 5.80
C GLY A 17 -25.03 5.84 6.10
N TRP A 18 -25.09 6.84 6.97
CA TRP A 18 -23.92 7.61 7.42
C TRP A 18 -22.87 6.72 8.12
N GLY A 19 -23.33 5.71 8.89
CA GLY A 19 -22.45 4.75 9.55
C GLY A 19 -21.64 3.89 8.56
N THR A 20 -22.26 3.45 7.47
CA THR A 20 -21.57 2.65 6.43
C THR A 20 -20.53 3.50 5.69
N LEU A 21 -20.85 4.76 5.37
CA LEU A 21 -19.89 5.70 4.77
C LEU A 21 -18.67 5.91 5.68
N ALA A 22 -18.90 6.22 6.96
CA ALA A 22 -17.82 6.44 7.92
C ALA A 22 -16.93 5.20 8.08
N ALA A 23 -17.54 4.01 8.11
CA ALA A 23 -16.80 2.75 8.20
C ALA A 23 -15.94 2.49 6.95
N VAL A 24 -16.47 2.73 5.74
CA VAL A 24 -15.73 2.57 4.48
C VAL A 24 -14.52 3.50 4.42
N ILE A 25 -14.70 4.77 4.80
CA ILE A 25 -13.62 5.75 4.85
C ILE A 25 -12.56 5.31 5.87
N SER A 26 -12.98 4.87 7.06
CA SER A 26 -12.06 4.42 8.11
C SER A 26 -11.20 3.26 7.64
N VAL A 27 -11.79 2.26 6.97
CA VAL A 27 -11.04 1.13 6.42
C VAL A 27 -10.11 1.57 5.29
N ALA A 28 -10.54 2.50 4.42
CA ALA A 28 -9.65 3.07 3.39
C ALA A 28 -8.43 3.77 4.01
N THR A 29 -8.61 4.44 5.15
CA THR A 29 -7.50 5.02 5.94
C THR A 29 -6.58 3.93 6.51
N VAL A 30 -7.13 2.84 7.04
CA VAL A 30 -6.33 1.70 7.53
C VAL A 30 -5.51 1.05 6.40
N ILE A 31 -6.10 0.88 5.22
CA ILE A 31 -5.40 0.39 4.01
C ILE A 31 -4.27 1.36 3.60
N SER A 32 -4.50 2.67 3.75
CA SER A 32 -3.46 3.68 3.51
C SER A 32 -2.31 3.53 4.51
N PHE A 33 -2.60 3.25 5.78
CA PHE A 33 -1.57 2.97 6.79
C PHE A 33 -0.80 1.68 6.54
N LEU A 34 -1.41 0.64 5.96
CA LEU A 34 -0.72 -0.60 5.54
C LEU A 34 0.36 -0.32 4.47
N THR A 35 0.14 0.66 3.61
CA THR A 35 1.06 1.01 2.52
C THR A 35 2.31 1.76 3.01
N GLY A 36 2.21 2.47 4.13
CA GLY A 36 3.32 3.23 4.74
C GLY A 36 4.56 2.39 5.09
N PRO A 37 4.47 1.40 6.01
CA PRO A 37 5.62 0.60 6.42
C PRO A 37 6.22 -0.23 5.29
N VAL A 38 5.40 -0.67 4.32
CA VAL A 38 5.87 -1.39 3.14
C VAL A 38 6.67 -0.46 2.22
N SER A 39 6.17 0.76 1.97
CA SER A 39 6.87 1.75 1.15
C SER A 39 8.24 2.11 1.72
N VAL A 40 8.30 2.35 3.04
CA VAL A 40 9.56 2.69 3.72
C VAL A 40 10.58 1.55 3.62
N MET A 41 10.15 0.31 3.84
CA MET A 41 11.05 -0.84 3.78
C MET A 41 11.45 -1.20 2.35
N ALA A 42 10.54 -1.06 1.38
CA ALA A 42 10.85 -1.21 -0.04
C ALA A 42 11.89 -0.17 -0.49
N LEU A 43 11.73 1.10 -0.12
CA LEU A 43 12.71 2.14 -0.45
C LEU A 43 14.07 1.86 0.22
N ARG A 44 14.07 1.41 1.48
CA ARG A 44 15.31 1.05 2.18
C ARG A 44 16.05 -0.12 1.54
N THR A 45 15.34 -1.06 0.92
CA THR A 45 15.90 -2.26 0.31
C THR A 45 16.36 -1.98 -1.12
N HIS A 46 15.57 -1.25 -1.92
CA HIS A 46 15.79 -1.06 -3.35
C HIS A 46 16.50 0.26 -3.72
N ALA A 47 16.61 1.19 -2.79
CA ALA A 47 17.30 2.47 -2.96
C ALA A 47 18.24 2.74 -1.77
N ALA A 48 19.12 1.79 -1.48
CA ALA A 48 20.13 1.91 -0.43
C ALA A 48 21.20 2.98 -0.74
N ASP A 49 21.43 3.28 -2.03
CA ASP A 49 22.49 4.17 -2.51
C ASP A 49 22.19 5.67 -2.37
N LEU A 50 20.95 6.06 -2.02
CA LEU A 50 20.56 7.47 -1.90
C LEU A 50 20.93 8.04 -0.52
N PRO A 51 21.40 9.31 -0.44
CA PRO A 51 21.67 9.96 0.84
C PRO A 51 20.40 10.02 1.67
N ARG A 52 20.45 9.50 2.91
CA ARG A 52 19.28 9.37 3.79
C ARG A 52 19.23 10.55 4.78
N PRO A 53 18.32 11.53 4.62
CA PRO A 53 18.17 12.62 5.58
C PRO A 53 17.59 12.16 6.92
N LEU A 54 16.90 11.01 6.96
CA LEU A 54 16.29 10.44 8.18
C LEU A 54 16.80 9.02 8.44
N ARG A 55 17.67 8.88 9.45
CA ARG A 55 18.17 7.61 9.95
C ARG A 55 17.52 7.27 11.29
N ILE A 56 16.43 6.49 11.23
CA ILE A 56 15.79 5.93 12.42
C ILE A 56 16.34 4.51 12.65
N ALA A 57 16.93 4.28 13.83
CA ALA A 57 17.34 2.96 14.30
C ALA A 57 16.11 2.14 14.71
N GLY A 58 16.06 0.84 14.33
CA GLY A 58 14.93 -0.05 14.69
C GLY A 58 13.80 -0.17 13.66
N MET A 59 13.87 0.55 12.54
CA MET A 59 12.88 0.46 11.45
C MET A 59 12.61 -0.97 10.90
N PRO A 60 13.58 -1.92 10.82
CA PRO A 60 13.27 -3.28 10.37
C PRO A 60 12.38 -4.09 11.33
N ILE A 61 12.21 -3.65 12.58
CA ILE A 61 11.30 -4.28 13.56
C ILE A 61 9.99 -3.49 13.65
N VAL A 62 10.08 -2.16 13.65
CA VAL A 62 8.91 -1.28 13.75
C VAL A 62 8.02 -1.40 12.51
N ALA A 63 8.59 -1.54 11.31
CA ALA A 63 7.82 -1.65 10.08
C ALA A 63 6.93 -2.92 10.00
N PRO A 64 7.44 -4.15 10.24
CA PRO A 64 6.57 -5.32 10.26
C PRO A 64 5.59 -5.29 11.44
N PHE A 65 5.98 -4.75 12.59
CA PHE A 65 5.07 -4.60 13.73
C PHE A 65 3.90 -3.66 13.41
N ALA A 66 4.18 -2.48 12.82
CA ALA A 66 3.15 -1.54 12.40
C ALA A 66 2.22 -2.15 11.34
N PHE A 67 2.77 -2.95 10.41
CA PHE A 67 1.97 -3.66 9.41
C PHE A 67 1.03 -4.67 10.07
N VAL A 68 1.53 -5.49 11.00
CA VAL A 68 0.71 -6.47 11.75
C VAL A 68 -0.40 -5.76 12.53
N CYS A 69 -0.10 -4.66 13.23
CA CYS A 69 -1.12 -3.89 13.94
C CYS A 69 -2.20 -3.34 12.99
N ALA A 70 -1.80 -2.80 11.83
CA ALA A 70 -2.75 -2.30 10.84
C ALA A 70 -3.57 -3.44 10.21
N SER A 71 -2.98 -4.62 9.98
CA SER A 71 -3.67 -5.82 9.54
C SER A 71 -4.70 -6.32 10.55
N LEU A 72 -4.37 -6.25 11.84
CA LEU A 72 -5.28 -6.61 12.91
C LEU A 72 -6.47 -5.65 12.98
N VAL A 73 -6.22 -4.34 12.90
CA VAL A 73 -7.29 -3.33 12.83
C VAL A 73 -8.16 -3.55 11.59
N LEU A 74 -7.55 -3.93 10.46
CA LEU A 74 -8.29 -4.26 9.25
C LEU A 74 -9.15 -5.53 9.43
N TYR A 75 -8.65 -6.53 10.14
CA TYR A 75 -9.41 -7.74 10.48
C TYR A 75 -10.60 -7.41 11.40
N TRP A 76 -10.41 -6.52 12.38
CA TRP A 76 -11.46 -6.05 13.29
C TRP A 76 -12.55 -5.21 12.62
N ALA A 77 -12.34 -4.74 11.37
CA ALA A 77 -13.28 -3.89 10.66
C ALA A 77 -14.60 -4.58 10.24
N CYS A 78 -14.80 -5.84 10.62
CA CYS A 78 -16.03 -6.65 10.53
C CYS A 78 -16.58 -6.91 9.12
N TRP A 79 -16.94 -8.16 8.88
CA TRP A 79 -17.75 -8.58 7.75
C TRP A 79 -19.19 -8.09 7.98
N PRO A 80 -19.90 -7.46 7.01
CA PRO A 80 -19.75 -7.54 5.54
C PRO A 80 -19.05 -6.35 4.88
N LEU A 81 -18.48 -5.42 5.65
CA LEU A 81 -18.00 -4.11 5.15
C LEU A 81 -16.74 -4.24 4.29
N THR A 82 -15.86 -5.18 4.63
CA THR A 82 -14.68 -5.57 3.84
C THR A 82 -15.05 -6.07 2.43
N GLY A 83 -16.17 -6.79 2.29
CA GLY A 83 -16.67 -7.26 0.99
C GLY A 83 -17.09 -6.10 0.07
N GLN A 84 -17.74 -5.08 0.61
CA GLN A 84 -18.13 -3.88 -0.15
C GLN A 84 -16.91 -3.11 -0.66
N ILE A 85 -15.86 -3.00 0.16
CA ILE A 85 -14.62 -2.32 -0.21
C ILE A 85 -13.86 -3.08 -1.29
N ILE A 86 -13.80 -4.41 -1.19
CA ILE A 86 -13.20 -5.23 -2.25
C ILE A 86 -13.97 -5.08 -3.55
N LEU A 87 -15.30 -5.12 -3.50
CA LEU A 87 -16.13 -4.91 -4.68
C LEU A 87 -15.89 -3.51 -5.27
N LEU A 88 -15.74 -2.48 -4.43
CA LEU A 88 -15.40 -1.13 -4.88
C LEU A 88 -14.03 -1.05 -5.52
N ILE A 89 -13.00 -1.71 -4.97
CA ILE A 89 -11.65 -1.74 -5.53
C ILE A 89 -11.62 -2.53 -6.84
N VAL A 90 -12.32 -3.67 -6.90
CA VAL A 90 -12.48 -4.47 -8.11
C VAL A 90 -13.24 -3.70 -9.18
N ALA A 91 -14.24 -2.89 -8.81
CA ALA A 91 -14.97 -2.00 -9.73
C ALA A 91 -14.14 -0.78 -10.16
N ALA A 92 -13.23 -0.28 -9.31
CA ALA A 92 -12.29 0.78 -9.66
C ALA A 92 -11.19 0.30 -10.62
N LEU A 93 -10.82 -0.98 -10.55
CA LEU A 93 -9.79 -1.59 -11.40
C LEU A 93 -10.06 -1.43 -12.92
N PRO A 94 -11.24 -1.76 -13.47
CA PRO A 94 -11.52 -1.58 -14.90
C PRO A 94 -11.51 -0.11 -15.34
N ILE A 95 -11.94 0.82 -14.47
CA ILE A 95 -11.87 2.27 -14.74
C ILE A 95 -10.40 2.70 -14.83
N TYR A 96 -9.58 2.23 -13.90
CA TYR A 96 -8.14 2.47 -13.91
C TYR A 96 -7.48 1.89 -15.16
N LEU A 97 -7.78 0.63 -15.52
CA LEU A 97 -7.27 0.00 -16.74
C LEU A 97 -7.68 0.74 -18.01
N TYR A 98 -8.92 1.24 -18.08
CA TYR A 98 -9.43 2.00 -19.22
C TYR A 98 -8.68 3.33 -19.40
N TYR A 99 -8.52 4.11 -18.32
CA TYR A 99 -7.77 5.36 -18.36
C TYR A 99 -6.29 5.13 -18.67
N GLN A 100 -5.71 4.08 -18.12
CA GLN A 100 -4.28 3.80 -18.27
C GLN A 100 -3.94 3.24 -19.66
N SER A 101 -4.82 2.43 -20.27
CA SER A 101 -4.70 2.02 -21.67
C SER A 101 -4.73 3.20 -22.63
N LYS A 102 -5.40 4.30 -22.26
CA LYS A 102 -5.44 5.53 -23.05
C LYS A 102 -4.20 6.39 -22.88
N SER A 103 -3.48 6.24 -21.76
CA SER A 103 -2.34 7.08 -21.38
C SER A 103 -0.98 6.54 -21.87
N GLY A 104 -0.90 5.33 -22.43
CA GLY A 104 0.31 4.84 -23.13
C GLY A 104 1.57 4.65 -22.27
N TRP A 105 1.45 4.43 -20.95
CA TRP A 105 2.61 4.24 -20.08
C TRP A 105 3.30 2.89 -20.33
N ALA A 106 4.58 2.92 -20.73
CA ALA A 106 5.39 1.75 -21.10
C ALA A 106 5.64 0.75 -19.95
N ASP A 107 5.50 1.18 -18.69
CA ASP A 107 5.76 0.38 -17.50
C ASP A 107 4.50 -0.14 -16.78
N PHE A 108 3.34 -0.14 -17.45
CA PHE A 108 2.06 -0.57 -16.87
C PHE A 108 2.10 -1.97 -16.20
N ARG A 109 2.64 -2.97 -16.91
CA ARG A 109 2.76 -4.35 -16.38
C ARG A 109 3.70 -4.42 -15.18
N ALA A 110 4.67 -3.52 -15.11
CA ALA A 110 5.58 -3.41 -13.99
C ALA A 110 4.85 -2.82 -12.77
N GLU A 111 4.15 -1.70 -12.90
CA GLU A 111 3.42 -1.09 -11.80
C GLU A 111 2.31 -1.98 -11.25
N LEU A 112 1.56 -2.65 -12.13
CA LEU A 112 0.49 -3.57 -11.74
C LEU A 112 1.04 -4.78 -10.96
N ARG A 113 2.21 -5.29 -11.35
CA ARG A 113 2.89 -6.39 -10.64
C ARG A 113 3.41 -5.95 -9.26
N SER A 114 3.80 -4.69 -9.07
CA SER A 114 4.12 -4.15 -7.74
C SER A 114 2.89 -3.83 -6.89
N ALA A 115 1.74 -3.52 -7.49
CA ALA A 115 0.47 -3.35 -6.76
C ALA A 115 -0.23 -4.68 -6.45
N TRP A 116 0.16 -5.76 -7.14
CA TRP A 116 -0.49 -7.08 -7.04
C TRP A 116 -0.52 -7.65 -5.63
N TRP A 117 0.51 -7.42 -4.81
CA TRP A 117 0.52 -7.94 -3.43
C TRP A 117 -0.62 -7.33 -2.61
N LEU A 118 -0.90 -6.03 -2.76
CA LEU A 118 -2.00 -5.35 -2.08
C LEU A 118 -3.34 -5.83 -2.66
N LEU A 119 -3.42 -5.92 -3.99
CA LEU A 119 -4.62 -6.38 -4.69
C LEU A 119 -5.02 -7.82 -4.32
N ALA A 120 -4.05 -8.70 -4.05
CA ALA A 120 -4.27 -10.06 -3.56
C ALA A 120 -4.44 -10.14 -2.03
N TYR A 121 -3.81 -9.23 -1.27
CA TYR A 121 -3.92 -9.18 0.19
C TYR A 121 -5.35 -8.90 0.65
N LEU A 122 -6.04 -7.95 0.00
CA LEU A 122 -7.41 -7.59 0.39
C LEU A 122 -8.40 -8.77 0.28
N PRO A 123 -8.49 -9.50 -0.85
CA PRO A 123 -9.32 -10.70 -0.96
C PRO A 123 -8.96 -11.78 0.07
N VAL A 124 -7.67 -12.02 0.31
CA VAL A 124 -7.23 -13.01 1.29
C VAL A 124 -7.68 -12.60 2.71
N MET A 125 -7.56 -11.32 3.06
CA MET A 125 -8.04 -10.80 4.34
C MET A 125 -9.56 -10.91 4.47
N ALA A 126 -10.33 -10.70 3.39
CA ALA A 126 -11.77 -10.90 3.44
C ALA A 126 -12.17 -12.37 3.53
N LEU A 127 -11.45 -13.28 2.87
CA LEU A 127 -11.66 -14.71 3.02
C LEU A 127 -11.34 -15.18 4.44
N LEU A 128 -10.26 -14.66 5.05
CA LEU A 128 -9.94 -14.91 6.46
C LEU A 128 -11.04 -14.39 7.39
N SER A 129 -11.55 -13.18 7.13
CA SER A 129 -12.68 -12.60 7.88
C SER A 129 -13.97 -13.42 7.70
N LEU A 130 -14.18 -14.05 6.54
CA LEU A 130 -15.34 -14.90 6.25
C LEU A 130 -15.22 -16.30 6.89
N CYS A 131 -13.99 -16.85 6.99
CA CYS A 131 -13.71 -18.13 7.63
C CYS A 131 -13.49 -18.03 9.15
N GLY A 132 -13.30 -16.81 9.67
CA GLY A 132 -13.03 -16.52 11.08
C GLY A 132 -14.25 -16.66 12.00
N GLU A 133 -14.12 -16.09 13.18
CA GLU A 133 -15.07 -16.21 14.28
C GLU A 133 -16.46 -15.63 13.96
N GLN A 134 -17.51 -16.23 14.53
CA GLN A 134 -18.89 -15.78 14.34
C GLN A 134 -19.13 -14.36 14.91
N ALA A 135 -18.36 -13.95 15.91
CA ALA A 135 -18.41 -12.61 16.50
C ALA A 135 -18.03 -11.49 15.50
N PHE A 136 -17.27 -11.81 14.46
CA PHE A 136 -16.86 -10.88 13.40
C PHE A 136 -17.56 -11.14 12.05
N GLY A 137 -18.58 -12.02 12.05
CA GLY A 137 -19.42 -12.34 10.89
C GLY A 137 -18.96 -13.53 10.05
N GLY A 138 -18.02 -14.35 10.53
CA GLY A 138 -17.53 -15.55 9.84
C GLY A 138 -18.29 -16.83 10.18
N TYR A 139 -18.06 -17.90 9.41
CA TYR A 139 -18.74 -19.21 9.60
C TYR A 139 -18.32 -19.96 10.89
N GLY A 140 -17.34 -19.47 11.67
CA GLY A 140 -16.92 -20.08 12.94
C GLY A 140 -16.14 -21.39 12.77
N ILE A 141 -15.38 -21.53 11.68
CA ILE A 141 -14.64 -22.76 11.35
C ILE A 141 -13.31 -22.82 12.10
N ILE A 142 -12.78 -21.67 12.52
CA ILE A 142 -11.49 -21.54 13.23
C ILE A 142 -11.77 -21.41 14.74
N PRO A 143 -11.09 -22.17 15.61
CA PRO A 143 -11.22 -22.04 17.06
C PRO A 143 -10.83 -20.64 17.54
N ASP A 144 -11.56 -20.13 18.54
CA ASP A 144 -11.36 -18.81 19.14
C ASP A 144 -9.87 -18.55 19.43
N GLY A 145 -9.35 -17.43 18.93
CA GLY A 145 -7.95 -16.97 19.11
C GLY A 145 -6.93 -17.47 18.08
N TRP A 146 -7.21 -18.51 17.29
CA TRP A 146 -6.32 -18.93 16.18
C TRP A 146 -6.43 -18.02 14.96
N ASP A 147 -7.52 -17.28 14.83
CA ASP A 147 -7.75 -16.29 13.79
C ASP A 147 -6.72 -15.14 13.84
N LEU A 148 -6.39 -14.64 15.02
CA LEU A 148 -5.37 -13.61 15.23
C LEU A 148 -3.99 -14.11 14.76
N PHE A 149 -3.62 -15.35 15.11
CA PHE A 149 -2.37 -15.95 14.65
C PHE A 149 -2.35 -16.12 13.13
N ALA A 150 -3.45 -16.56 12.53
CA ALA A 150 -3.58 -16.68 11.08
C ALA A 150 -3.41 -15.31 10.40
N VAL A 151 -4.03 -14.25 10.94
CA VAL A 151 -3.87 -12.87 10.44
C VAL A 151 -2.43 -12.41 10.55
N VAL A 152 -1.74 -12.67 11.67
CA VAL A 152 -0.32 -12.30 11.85
C VAL A 152 0.56 -13.01 10.80
N ILE A 153 0.37 -14.31 10.60
CA ILE A 153 1.15 -15.10 9.63
C ILE A 153 0.93 -14.57 8.20
N VAL A 154 -0.33 -14.34 7.84
CA VAL A 154 -0.70 -13.83 6.51
C VAL A 154 -0.17 -12.41 6.32
N ALA A 155 -0.29 -11.55 7.32
CA ALA A 155 0.25 -10.20 7.30
C ALA A 155 1.77 -10.21 7.08
N LEU A 156 2.51 -11.05 7.80
CA LEU A 156 3.96 -11.17 7.63
C LEU A 156 4.33 -11.72 6.24
N ALA A 157 3.60 -12.72 5.73
CA ALA A 157 3.83 -13.28 4.39
C ALA A 157 3.62 -12.22 3.30
N PHE A 158 2.52 -11.46 3.37
CA PHE A 158 2.23 -10.40 2.42
C PHE A 158 3.13 -9.19 2.59
N TYR A 159 3.53 -8.83 3.81
CA TYR A 159 4.53 -7.80 4.07
C TYR A 159 5.85 -8.14 3.36
N ARG A 160 6.34 -9.38 3.51
CA ARG A 160 7.56 -9.83 2.82
C ARG A 160 7.41 -9.77 1.30
N ARG A 161 6.27 -10.19 0.76
CA ARG A 161 5.98 -10.08 -0.69
C ARG A 161 5.88 -8.62 -1.15
N GLY A 162 5.30 -7.74 -0.34
CA GLY A 162 5.18 -6.31 -0.63
C GLY A 162 6.54 -5.63 -0.70
N VAL A 163 7.41 -5.87 0.29
CA VAL A 163 8.78 -5.36 0.30
C VAL A 163 9.59 -5.91 -0.89
N ALA A 164 9.45 -7.19 -1.20
CA ALA A 164 10.10 -7.81 -2.35
C ALA A 164 9.56 -7.30 -3.70
N SER A 165 8.30 -6.84 -3.75
CA SER A 165 7.68 -6.29 -4.96
C SER A 165 8.12 -4.87 -5.29
N GLY A 166 8.76 -4.19 -4.34
CA GLY A 166 9.37 -2.88 -4.55
C GLY A 166 10.40 -2.93 -5.68
N ARG A 167 10.44 -1.87 -6.50
CA ARG A 167 11.37 -1.77 -7.61
C ARG A 167 11.91 -0.35 -7.72
N ARG A 168 13.11 -0.25 -8.31
CA ARG A 168 13.74 1.02 -8.65
C ARG A 168 13.04 1.60 -9.89
N THR A 169 12.09 2.50 -9.66
CA THR A 169 11.38 3.25 -10.71
C THR A 169 12.36 4.12 -11.50
N THR A 170 12.01 4.46 -12.74
CA THR A 170 12.82 5.28 -13.65
C THR A 170 13.25 6.60 -12.99
N TYR A 171 12.34 7.26 -12.28
CA TYR A 171 12.62 8.46 -11.48
C TYR A 171 13.75 8.24 -10.46
N LEU A 172 13.76 7.12 -9.73
CA LEU A 172 14.82 6.82 -8.75
C LEU A 172 16.19 6.57 -9.40
N ARG A 173 16.24 6.16 -10.67
CA ARG A 173 17.52 6.09 -11.41
C ARG A 173 17.98 7.48 -11.82
N GLU A 174 17.06 8.32 -12.29
CA GLU A 174 17.35 9.69 -12.73
C GLU A 174 17.87 10.54 -11.56
N TYR A 175 17.25 10.45 -10.38
CA TYR A 175 17.76 11.08 -9.17
C TYR A 175 19.14 10.55 -8.76
N ALA A 176 19.38 9.24 -8.86
CA ALA A 176 20.69 8.67 -8.54
C ALA A 176 21.78 9.11 -9.54
N THR A 177 21.44 9.32 -10.81
CA THR A 177 22.38 9.85 -11.83
C THR A 177 22.69 11.33 -11.61
N VAL A 178 21.67 12.16 -11.34
CA VAL A 178 21.85 13.58 -11.05
C VAL A 178 22.68 13.77 -9.78
N GLN A 179 22.42 13.00 -8.73
CA GLN A 179 23.19 13.06 -7.50
C GLN A 179 24.65 12.65 -7.70
N ARG A 180 24.91 11.58 -8.48
CA ARG A 180 26.28 11.16 -8.81
C ARG A 180 27.03 12.19 -9.64
N ALA A 181 26.34 12.85 -10.57
CA ALA A 181 26.92 13.94 -11.36
C ALA A 181 27.28 15.14 -10.47
N GLY A 182 26.38 15.55 -9.56
CA GLY A 182 26.65 16.65 -8.62
C GLY A 182 27.82 16.35 -7.67
N SER A 183 27.95 15.12 -7.18
CA SER A 183 29.09 14.72 -6.34
C SER A 183 30.41 14.65 -7.10
N ALA A 184 30.41 14.32 -8.41
CA ALA A 184 31.62 14.30 -9.22
C ALA A 184 32.12 15.72 -9.57
N GLU A 185 31.20 16.69 -9.66
CA GLU A 185 31.53 18.09 -9.94
C GLU A 185 32.12 18.81 -8.71
N ASP A 186 31.64 18.48 -7.51
CA ASP A 186 32.14 19.00 -6.23
C ASP A 186 33.55 18.45 -5.86
N ASP A 187 33.93 17.28 -6.37
CA ASP A 187 35.25 16.66 -6.20
C ASP A 187 36.31 17.17 -7.19
N THR A 188 35.93 18.03 -8.14
CA THR A 188 36.88 18.68 -9.05
C THR A 188 37.62 19.78 -8.27
N PRO A 189 38.96 19.72 -8.10
CA PRO A 189 39.67 20.78 -7.43
C PRO A 189 39.43 22.08 -8.20
N LEU A 190 38.88 23.09 -7.52
CA LEU A 190 38.79 24.44 -8.09
C LEU A 190 40.18 24.79 -8.63
N PRO A 191 40.30 25.29 -9.87
CA PRO A 191 41.59 25.73 -10.38
C PRO A 191 42.13 26.76 -9.39
N VAL A 192 43.16 26.37 -8.65
CA VAL A 192 43.91 27.28 -7.79
C VAL A 192 44.58 28.24 -8.75
N THR A 193 43.89 29.36 -9.01
CA THR A 193 44.47 30.51 -9.67
C THR A 193 45.57 31.00 -8.74
N HIS A 194 46.79 30.51 -8.97
CA HIS A 194 48.00 31.11 -8.42
C HIS A 194 48.14 32.49 -9.09
N ALA A 195 47.47 33.48 -8.51
CA ALA A 195 47.78 34.87 -8.74
C ALA A 195 49.04 35.19 -7.92
N GLY A 196 50.19 35.17 -8.59
CA GLY A 196 51.50 35.51 -8.03
C GLY A 196 52.51 35.71 -9.14
#